data_AF-A0A5J4TJK0-F1
#
_entry.id   AF-A0A5J4TJK0-F1
#
_cell.length_a   1.000
_cell.length_b   1.000
_cell.length_c   1.000
_cell.angle_alpha   90.00
_cell.angle_beta   90.00
_cell.angle_gamma   90.00
#
_symmetry.space_group_name_H-M   'P 1'
#
loop_
_entity.id
_entity.type
_entity.pdbx_description
1 polymer ?
#
loop_
_entity_poly.entity_id
_entity_poly.type
_entity_poly.pdbx_seq_one_letter_code
_entity_poly.pdbx_strand_id
1 'polypeptide(L)'
;MIINNAATVIGTNDSYPTFIDLEFLQFGGGTSNIDYGNFTGIQRELVYGQIRATDSSEVTICENHENRSFLYVDFNAVGGQLIFEGGNLSKDINRKFFILASESGIITIENTISNVTFTNIDQIICNDHSTLNIFTSFTYSPKNTSQALIQTFDSTVVIGRASLIDELNIDDRWILNMSSGALNIVSGNIKANSTDQALITTYGTLITIVKRATAIFTTSNVFNISEGIMNIQGGTFIQNSTEHAMITATNATVTFGENSTSIFKAAWGLNVIQGNLNIFGGIFTYKSIKHGMVTATDAMVTIGRKTTPTMTGFNLFNILRGTIYILGGTFNKPSSLELNGTRISITDANATFGDENDANVTPIFNNIDYFNFTGGRVWFYSGQYHGIKSGFRIKSFESQLTFDGKLRQPELYQIQAIKQD
;
A
#
# COMPACT_ATOMS: atom_id res chain seq x y z
N MET A 1 38.38 4.02 -13.15
CA MET A 1 38.85 2.61 -13.09
C MET A 1 37.72 1.71 -13.58
N ILE A 2 38.02 0.72 -14.42
CA ILE A 2 37.03 -0.23 -14.94
C ILE A 2 37.51 -1.65 -14.59
N ILE A 3 36.66 -2.41 -13.93
CA ILE A 3 36.87 -3.83 -13.61
C ILE A 3 35.89 -4.64 -14.45
N ASN A 4 36.38 -5.52 -15.32
CA ASN A 4 35.52 -6.31 -16.20
C ASN A 4 35.71 -7.82 -15.98
N ASN A 5 34.59 -8.54 -15.89
CA ASN A 5 34.50 -10.01 -15.82
C ASN A 5 35.40 -10.63 -14.75
N ALA A 6 35.52 -9.97 -13.60
CA ALA A 6 36.42 -10.37 -12.53
C ALA A 6 35.67 -10.51 -11.20
N ALA A 7 36.02 -11.54 -10.44
CA ALA A 7 35.72 -11.61 -9.02
C ALA A 7 36.69 -10.69 -8.28
N THR A 8 36.21 -9.58 -7.71
CA THR A 8 37.08 -8.57 -7.08
C THR A 8 36.63 -8.22 -5.68
N VAL A 9 37.59 -7.97 -4.78
CA VAL A 9 37.34 -7.43 -3.45
C VAL A 9 38.11 -6.12 -3.30
N ILE A 10 37.40 -5.03 -3.02
CA ILE A 10 37.99 -3.72 -2.72
C ILE A 10 37.95 -3.50 -1.22
N GLY A 11 39.15 -3.54 -0.62
CA GLY A 11 39.37 -3.40 0.80
C GLY A 11 39.13 -4.70 1.57
N THR A 12 39.90 -4.88 2.64
CA THR A 12 39.80 -6.00 3.58
C THR A 12 39.97 -5.48 5.00
N ASN A 13 39.70 -6.30 6.02
CA ASN A 13 39.89 -5.93 7.44
C ASN A 13 41.33 -5.43 7.73
N ASP A 14 42.30 -5.85 6.93
CA ASP A 14 43.72 -5.52 7.06
C ASP A 14 44.17 -4.40 6.10
N SER A 15 43.31 -3.96 5.16
CA SER A 15 43.66 -2.97 4.13
C SER A 15 42.48 -2.10 3.73
N TYR A 16 42.60 -0.79 4.00
CA TYR A 16 41.56 0.21 3.79
C TYR A 16 41.95 1.15 2.63
N PRO A 17 41.64 0.82 1.37
CA PRO A 17 42.02 1.66 0.25
C PRO A 17 41.37 3.04 0.36
N THR A 18 42.09 4.08 -0.04
CA THR A 18 41.58 5.46 -0.09
C THR A 18 41.58 5.96 -1.52
N PHE A 19 40.40 6.33 -2.02
CA PHE A 19 40.20 6.96 -3.31
C PHE A 19 39.85 8.44 -3.08
N ILE A 20 40.64 9.33 -3.67
CA ILE A 20 40.42 10.79 -3.63
C ILE A 20 40.17 11.23 -5.07
N ASP A 21 39.26 12.18 -5.25
CA ASP A 21 38.84 12.68 -6.56
C ASP A 21 38.36 11.55 -7.48
N LEU A 22 37.59 10.60 -6.92
CA LEU A 22 36.98 9.54 -7.69
C LEU A 22 36.00 10.16 -8.70
N GLU A 23 36.33 10.10 -9.97
CA GLU A 23 35.38 10.45 -11.04
C GLU A 23 34.51 9.24 -11.38
N PHE A 24 35.14 8.06 -11.51
CA PHE A 24 34.45 6.90 -12.06
C PHE A 24 35.09 5.56 -11.64
N LEU A 25 34.28 4.68 -11.05
CA LEU A 25 34.57 3.27 -10.79
C LEU A 25 33.44 2.42 -11.38
N GLN A 26 33.74 1.62 -12.39
CA GLN A 26 32.76 0.75 -13.05
C GLN A 26 33.13 -0.72 -12.93
N PHE A 27 32.11 -1.54 -12.73
CA PHE A 27 32.15 -2.99 -12.76
C PHE A 27 31.31 -3.48 -13.95
N GLY A 28 31.90 -4.26 -14.86
CA GLY A 28 31.23 -4.83 -16.04
C GLY A 28 31.31 -6.35 -16.03
N GLY A 29 30.20 -7.03 -15.75
CA GLY A 29 30.16 -8.48 -15.51
C GLY A 29 30.92 -8.95 -14.26
N GLY A 30 30.69 -10.21 -13.87
CA GLY A 30 31.30 -10.82 -12.67
C GLY A 30 30.68 -10.37 -11.35
N THR A 31 31.30 -10.76 -10.23
CA THR A 31 30.87 -10.40 -8.87
C THR A 31 31.96 -9.58 -8.20
N SER A 32 31.60 -8.50 -7.52
CA SER A 32 32.56 -7.66 -6.82
C SER A 32 32.04 -7.26 -5.46
N ASN A 33 32.94 -7.21 -4.49
CA ASN A 33 32.62 -6.75 -3.15
C ASN A 33 33.45 -5.52 -2.81
N ILE A 34 32.77 -4.49 -2.32
CA ILE A 34 33.37 -3.31 -1.75
C ILE A 34 33.12 -3.44 -0.24
N ASP A 35 34.13 -3.85 0.52
CA ASP A 35 34.01 -4.15 1.97
C ASP A 35 34.64 -3.08 2.87
N TYR A 36 35.87 -2.62 2.54
CA TYR A 36 36.56 -1.55 3.28
C TYR A 36 37.02 -0.38 2.39
N GLY A 37 37.31 0.78 3.00
CA GLY A 37 37.93 1.92 2.32
C GLY A 37 37.17 3.24 2.40
N ASN A 38 37.83 4.32 1.97
CA ASN A 38 37.29 5.67 1.90
C ASN A 38 37.20 6.12 0.44
N PHE A 39 36.03 6.58 0.01
CA PHE A 39 35.78 6.97 -1.37
C PHE A 39 35.30 8.42 -1.37
N THR A 40 36.17 9.32 -1.79
CA THR A 40 35.82 10.74 -2.02
C THR A 40 35.77 10.98 -3.51
N GLY A 41 34.58 11.29 -4.03
CA GLY A 41 34.37 11.65 -5.42
C GLY A 41 34.83 13.06 -5.74
N ILE A 42 34.95 13.36 -7.04
CA ILE A 42 35.23 14.72 -7.49
C ILE A 42 34.11 15.67 -7.03
N GLN A 43 34.49 16.87 -6.56
CA GLN A 43 33.58 17.90 -6.12
C GLN A 43 33.56 19.05 -7.14
N ARG A 44 32.91 18.88 -8.29
CA ARG A 44 32.63 19.95 -9.26
C ARG A 44 31.13 20.21 -9.27
N GLU A 45 30.73 21.47 -9.45
CA GLU A 45 29.45 22.04 -9.01
C GLU A 45 28.15 21.25 -9.31
N LEU A 46 28.16 20.24 -10.19
CA LEU A 46 27.02 19.33 -10.46
C LEU A 46 27.45 17.90 -10.86
N VAL A 47 28.71 17.50 -10.65
CA VAL A 47 29.23 16.18 -11.05
C VAL A 47 29.88 15.51 -9.85
N TYR A 48 29.31 14.36 -9.47
CA TYR A 48 29.83 13.49 -8.42
C TYR A 48 30.63 12.34 -9.00
N GLY A 49 31.49 11.75 -8.16
CA GLY A 49 32.06 10.46 -8.47
C GLY A 49 30.97 9.42 -8.65
N GLN A 50 31.19 8.42 -9.49
CA GLN A 50 30.21 7.36 -9.68
C GLN A 50 30.81 5.99 -9.40
N ILE A 51 30.05 5.17 -8.66
CA ILE A 51 30.23 3.73 -8.61
C ILE A 51 29.13 3.10 -9.45
N ARG A 52 29.50 2.37 -10.50
CA ARG A 52 28.57 1.84 -11.49
C ARG A 52 28.67 0.33 -11.65
N ALA A 53 27.54 -0.37 -11.57
CA ALA A 53 27.39 -1.77 -11.94
C ALA A 53 26.74 -1.86 -13.33
N THR A 54 27.35 -2.62 -14.24
CA THR A 54 26.97 -2.76 -15.66
C THR A 54 27.07 -4.20 -16.15
N ASP A 55 26.45 -4.52 -17.29
CA ASP A 55 26.62 -5.81 -17.98
C ASP A 55 26.37 -7.02 -17.08
N SER A 56 25.28 -6.99 -16.29
CA SER A 56 24.94 -8.03 -15.31
C SER A 56 25.99 -8.25 -14.22
N SER A 57 26.89 -7.29 -13.96
CA SER A 57 27.76 -7.33 -12.78
C SER A 57 26.94 -7.29 -11.50
N GLU A 58 27.34 -8.04 -10.49
CA GLU A 58 26.81 -7.92 -9.13
C GLU A 58 27.86 -7.24 -8.25
N VAL A 59 27.51 -6.11 -7.65
CA VAL A 59 28.40 -5.34 -6.78
C VAL A 59 27.78 -5.20 -5.40
N THR A 60 28.38 -5.87 -4.43
CA THR A 60 27.99 -5.76 -3.03
C THR A 60 28.76 -4.63 -2.35
N ILE A 61 28.05 -3.81 -1.59
CA ILE A 61 28.57 -2.73 -0.76
C ILE A 61 28.21 -3.09 0.68
N CYS A 62 29.20 -3.60 1.39
CA CYS A 62 29.09 -3.98 2.81
C CYS A 62 29.74 -2.91 3.69
N GLU A 63 29.09 -2.48 4.76
CA GLU A 63 29.74 -1.66 5.78
C GLU A 63 29.43 -2.21 7.17
N ASN A 64 30.43 -2.88 7.75
CA ASN A 64 30.40 -3.48 9.07
C ASN A 64 31.23 -2.69 10.11
N HIS A 65 31.89 -1.59 9.70
CA HIS A 65 32.72 -0.78 10.59
C HIS A 65 32.55 0.72 10.35
N GLU A 66 32.61 1.49 11.44
CA GLU A 66 32.46 2.95 11.47
C GLU A 66 33.46 3.74 10.59
N ASN A 67 34.43 3.09 9.94
CA ASN A 67 35.57 3.75 9.28
C ASN A 67 35.45 3.91 7.77
N ARG A 68 34.33 3.51 7.16
CA ARG A 68 34.05 3.79 5.75
C ARG A 68 33.29 5.11 5.60
N SER A 69 33.56 5.80 4.50
CA SER A 69 32.78 6.96 4.08
C SER A 69 32.74 7.03 2.56
N PHE A 70 31.54 7.09 1.99
CA PHE A 70 31.33 7.58 0.63
C PHE A 70 30.98 9.06 0.74
N LEU A 71 31.83 9.89 0.13
CA LEU A 71 31.69 11.33 0.10
C LEU A 71 31.64 11.77 -1.35
N TYR A 72 30.56 12.45 -1.75
CA TYR A 72 30.38 12.94 -3.13
C TYR A 72 30.40 11.82 -4.19
N VAL A 73 29.76 10.68 -3.88
CA VAL A 73 29.66 9.51 -4.76
C VAL A 73 28.20 9.12 -4.97
N ASP A 74 27.79 9.01 -6.23
CA ASP A 74 26.52 8.41 -6.64
C ASP A 74 26.69 6.93 -6.99
N PHE A 75 25.61 6.17 -6.82
CA PHE A 75 25.58 4.72 -7.06
C PHE A 75 24.62 4.39 -8.20
N ASN A 76 25.12 3.72 -9.24
CA ASN A 76 24.37 3.51 -10.48
C ASN A 76 24.34 2.01 -10.87
N ALA A 77 23.16 1.41 -10.94
CA ALA A 77 22.94 0.09 -11.52
C ALA A 77 22.36 0.25 -12.93
N VAL A 78 23.17 0.00 -13.96
CA VAL A 78 22.77 0.15 -15.38
C VAL A 78 22.84 -1.22 -16.04
N GLY A 79 21.75 -1.99 -15.97
CA GLY A 79 21.72 -3.41 -16.36
C GLY A 79 22.57 -4.36 -15.50
N GLY A 80 23.23 -3.83 -14.46
CA GLY A 80 23.89 -4.58 -13.39
C GLY A 80 23.11 -4.52 -12.07
N GLN A 81 23.69 -5.04 -11.00
CA GLN A 81 23.12 -5.11 -9.67
C GLN A 81 24.02 -4.44 -8.64
N LEU A 82 23.43 -3.60 -7.79
CA LEU A 82 24.05 -3.08 -6.57
C LEU A 82 23.31 -3.63 -5.35
N ILE A 83 24.05 -4.19 -4.40
CA ILE A 83 23.53 -4.72 -3.14
C ILE A 83 24.12 -3.91 -1.99
N PHE A 84 23.29 -3.33 -1.15
CA PHE A 84 23.70 -2.63 0.07
C PHE A 84 23.36 -3.54 1.27
N GLU A 85 24.37 -4.02 2.00
CA GLU A 85 24.20 -5.03 3.07
C GLU A 85 24.33 -4.48 4.52
N GLY A 86 24.67 -3.20 4.70
CA GLY A 86 24.79 -2.59 6.02
C GLY A 86 25.52 -1.24 6.01
N GLY A 87 25.48 -0.56 7.17
CA GLY A 87 26.34 0.58 7.53
C GLY A 87 25.85 1.98 7.16
N ASN A 88 26.71 2.98 7.41
CA ASN A 88 26.46 4.40 7.20
C ASN A 88 27.18 4.95 5.95
N LEU A 89 26.48 4.96 4.82
CA LEU A 89 27.11 5.28 3.53
C LEU A 89 27.73 6.69 3.44
N SER A 90 27.27 7.68 4.21
CA SER A 90 27.89 9.02 4.19
C SER A 90 27.92 9.68 5.56
N LYS A 91 28.92 10.53 5.80
CA LYS A 91 29.08 11.29 7.05
C LYS A 91 28.94 12.81 6.88
N ASP A 92 28.90 13.33 5.66
CA ASP A 92 28.84 14.78 5.41
C ASP A 92 27.39 15.27 5.26
N ILE A 93 26.90 15.95 6.30
CA ILE A 93 25.54 16.51 6.39
C ILE A 93 25.22 17.58 5.32
N ASN A 94 26.23 18.09 4.59
CA ASN A 94 26.05 19.26 3.73
C ASN A 94 25.69 18.92 2.29
N ARG A 95 25.83 17.66 1.84
CA ARG A 95 25.54 17.29 0.45
C ARG A 95 24.93 15.91 0.34
N LYS A 96 24.00 15.78 -0.61
CA LYS A 96 23.25 14.56 -0.82
C LYS A 96 23.71 13.78 -2.05
N PHE A 97 23.57 12.46 -2.02
CA PHE A 97 23.88 11.57 -3.14
C PHE A 97 22.64 10.85 -3.68
N PHE A 98 22.75 10.27 -4.86
CA PHE A 98 21.70 9.50 -5.53
C PHE A 98 22.04 8.01 -5.60
N ILE A 99 20.99 7.18 -5.58
CA ILE A 99 21.04 5.78 -5.99
C ILE A 99 20.15 5.64 -7.22
N LEU A 100 20.73 5.27 -8.36
CA LEU A 100 20.05 5.23 -9.65
C LEU A 100 20.03 3.80 -10.20
N ALA A 101 18.91 3.41 -10.78
CA ALA A 101 18.76 2.18 -11.55
C ALA A 101 18.15 2.48 -12.92
N SER A 102 18.76 1.97 -13.98
CA SER A 102 18.27 2.08 -15.35
C SER A 102 18.62 0.83 -16.15
N GLU A 103 18.03 0.68 -17.35
CA GLU A 103 18.30 -0.43 -18.27
C GLU A 103 18.15 -1.81 -17.59
N SER A 104 17.04 -2.02 -16.86
CA SER A 104 16.82 -3.22 -16.03
C SER A 104 17.83 -3.43 -14.89
N GLY A 105 18.41 -2.36 -14.39
CA GLY A 105 19.29 -2.38 -13.22
C GLY A 105 18.57 -2.85 -11.95
N ILE A 106 19.32 -3.45 -11.03
CA ILE A 106 18.79 -3.97 -9.77
C ILE A 106 19.47 -3.27 -8.60
N ILE A 107 18.67 -2.70 -7.71
CA ILE A 107 19.12 -2.19 -6.41
C ILE A 107 18.52 -3.09 -5.34
N THR A 108 19.35 -3.63 -4.46
CA THR A 108 18.91 -4.37 -3.29
C THR A 108 19.41 -3.70 -2.02
N ILE A 109 18.50 -3.35 -1.12
CA ILE A 109 18.79 -2.85 0.21
C ILE A 109 18.42 -3.96 1.18
N GLU A 110 19.42 -4.59 1.77
CA GLU A 110 19.24 -5.63 2.75
C GLU A 110 20.19 -5.45 3.93
N ASN A 111 19.91 -6.20 4.99
CA ASN A 111 20.74 -6.19 6.18
C ASN A 111 21.10 -7.63 6.48
N THR A 112 22.37 -7.95 6.35
CA THR A 112 22.97 -9.21 6.79
C THR A 112 23.83 -9.00 8.05
N ILE A 113 24.10 -7.74 8.43
CA ILE A 113 25.13 -7.37 9.42
C ILE A 113 24.61 -6.33 10.45
N SER A 114 24.08 -5.18 10.00
CA SER A 114 23.47 -4.13 10.85
C SER A 114 22.52 -3.23 10.04
N ASN A 115 21.59 -2.53 10.70
CA ASN A 115 20.60 -1.69 10.00
C ASN A 115 21.27 -0.66 9.09
N VAL A 116 20.85 -0.60 7.83
CA VAL A 116 21.38 0.35 6.84
C VAL A 116 20.96 1.77 7.22
N THR A 117 21.91 2.69 7.26
CA THR A 117 21.65 4.11 7.51
C THR A 117 22.15 4.94 6.34
N PHE A 118 21.24 5.45 5.53
CA PHE A 118 21.54 6.36 4.43
C PHE A 118 21.60 7.80 4.94
N THR A 119 22.70 8.23 5.54
CA THR A 119 22.85 9.66 5.80
C THR A 119 23.09 10.38 4.48
N ASN A 120 22.32 11.42 4.22
CA ASN A 120 22.36 12.31 3.06
C ASN A 120 22.07 11.63 1.73
N ILE A 121 21.18 10.65 1.68
CA ILE A 121 20.55 10.30 0.41
C ILE A 121 19.58 11.40 -0.01
N ASP A 122 19.62 11.83 -1.28
CA ASP A 122 18.58 12.68 -1.82
C ASP A 122 17.40 11.83 -2.27
N GLN A 123 17.66 10.89 -3.20
CA GLN A 123 16.65 10.02 -3.79
C GLN A 123 17.22 8.68 -4.24
N ILE A 124 16.33 7.68 -4.24
CA ILE A 124 16.48 6.44 -4.99
C ILE A 124 15.59 6.56 -6.23
N ILE A 125 16.18 6.43 -7.42
CA ILE A 125 15.47 6.57 -8.69
C ILE A 125 15.61 5.28 -9.48
N CYS A 126 14.49 4.65 -9.85
CA CYS A 126 14.49 3.43 -10.66
C CYS A 126 13.64 3.60 -11.91
N ASN A 127 14.26 3.46 -13.08
CA ASN A 127 13.63 3.63 -14.39
C ASN A 127 13.88 2.42 -15.31
N ASP A 128 13.13 2.33 -16.40
CA ASP A 128 13.43 1.42 -17.52
C ASP A 128 13.47 -0.06 -17.11
N HIS A 129 12.37 -0.55 -16.54
CA HIS A 129 12.20 -1.94 -16.08
C HIS A 129 13.17 -2.34 -14.96
N SER A 130 13.73 -1.38 -14.24
CA SER A 130 14.61 -1.64 -13.10
C SER A 130 13.86 -2.24 -11.91
N THR A 131 14.60 -2.83 -10.98
CA THR A 131 14.06 -3.41 -9.75
C THR A 131 14.70 -2.79 -8.51
N LEU A 132 13.88 -2.39 -7.54
CA LEU A 132 14.30 -2.01 -6.20
C LEU A 132 13.75 -3.02 -5.18
N ASN A 133 14.65 -3.68 -4.47
CA ASN A 133 14.33 -4.58 -3.37
C ASN A 133 14.66 -3.93 -2.03
N ILE A 134 13.69 -3.88 -1.12
CA ILE A 134 13.83 -3.33 0.23
C ILE A 134 13.51 -4.42 1.23
N PHE A 135 14.54 -5.08 1.77
CA PHE A 135 14.39 -6.23 2.66
C PHE A 135 14.75 -5.92 4.12
N THR A 136 15.21 -4.70 4.40
CA THR A 136 15.53 -4.27 5.75
C THR A 136 15.10 -2.83 6.02
N SER A 137 14.96 -2.51 7.31
CA SER A 137 14.79 -1.13 7.76
C SER A 137 15.98 -0.30 7.30
N PHE A 138 15.69 0.89 6.80
CA PHE A 138 16.73 1.88 6.59
C PHE A 138 16.28 3.24 7.12
N THR A 139 17.24 4.05 7.53
CA THR A 139 16.98 5.44 7.93
C THR A 139 17.66 6.38 6.95
N TYR A 140 17.13 7.60 6.82
CA TYR A 140 17.81 8.65 6.06
C TYR A 140 17.64 10.03 6.68
N SER A 141 18.61 10.91 6.44
CA SER A 141 18.65 12.28 6.97
C SER A 141 19.57 13.15 6.11
N PRO A 142 19.24 14.40 5.76
CA PRO A 142 18.02 15.10 6.14
C PRO A 142 16.84 14.67 5.26
N LYS A 143 15.67 14.58 5.89
CA LYS A 143 14.42 14.24 5.22
C LYS A 143 13.89 15.40 4.38
N ASN A 144 13.90 15.24 3.05
CA ASN A 144 13.24 16.17 2.15
C ASN A 144 11.71 15.98 2.25
N THR A 145 10.96 17.06 2.38
CA THR A 145 9.49 17.01 2.53
C THR A 145 8.75 17.30 1.25
N SER A 146 9.47 17.75 0.22
CA SER A 146 8.90 18.24 -1.02
C SER A 146 8.88 17.18 -2.12
N GLN A 147 9.52 16.03 -1.89
CA GLN A 147 9.62 14.91 -2.83
C GLN A 147 9.65 13.58 -2.08
N ALA A 148 9.19 12.51 -2.73
CA ALA A 148 9.38 11.16 -2.23
C ALA A 148 10.87 10.81 -2.17
N LEU A 149 11.25 9.98 -1.20
CA LEU A 149 12.58 9.38 -1.18
C LEU A 149 12.81 8.49 -2.40
N ILE A 150 11.81 7.66 -2.73
CA ILE A 150 11.88 6.71 -3.84
C ILE A 150 10.99 7.20 -4.97
N GLN A 151 11.58 7.40 -6.14
CA GLN A 151 10.86 7.71 -7.37
C GLN A 151 11.07 6.58 -8.37
N THR A 152 9.98 6.06 -8.93
CA THR A 152 10.11 5.01 -9.94
C THR A 152 9.24 5.26 -11.16
N PHE A 153 9.79 5.03 -12.34
CA PHE A 153 9.05 4.97 -13.59
C PHE A 153 9.22 3.59 -14.24
N ASP A 154 8.11 2.95 -14.58
CA ASP A 154 8.11 1.67 -15.30
C ASP A 154 9.04 0.63 -14.69
N SER A 155 8.96 0.44 -13.38
CA SER A 155 9.91 -0.36 -12.60
C SER A 155 9.20 -1.19 -11.54
N THR A 156 9.91 -2.18 -10.98
CA THR A 156 9.40 -3.03 -9.91
C THR A 156 9.98 -2.62 -8.56
N VAL A 157 9.12 -2.47 -7.56
CA VAL A 157 9.53 -2.29 -6.16
C VAL A 157 9.04 -3.47 -5.34
N VAL A 158 9.91 -4.08 -4.55
CA VAL A 158 9.59 -5.15 -3.61
C VAL A 158 9.88 -4.70 -2.18
N ILE A 159 8.85 -4.70 -1.34
CA ILE A 159 8.94 -4.32 0.07
C ILE A 159 8.77 -5.58 0.94
N GLY A 160 9.82 -5.91 1.66
CA GLY A 160 9.91 -7.07 2.53
C GLY A 160 10.16 -8.38 1.78
N ARG A 161 10.46 -9.42 2.54
CA ARG A 161 10.65 -10.81 2.07
C ARG A 161 9.90 -11.77 3.00
N ALA A 162 9.67 -13.00 2.56
CA ALA A 162 8.90 -14.00 3.32
C ALA A 162 9.59 -14.51 4.61
N SER A 163 10.73 -13.94 5.01
CA SER A 163 11.47 -14.33 6.22
C SER A 163 10.98 -13.58 7.47
N LEU A 164 11.00 -14.28 8.60
CA LEU A 164 10.45 -13.84 9.90
C LEU A 164 11.46 -13.09 10.79
N ILE A 165 12.70 -12.88 10.33
CA ILE A 165 13.83 -12.61 11.24
C ILE A 165 14.16 -11.13 11.39
N ASP A 166 13.79 -10.28 10.43
CA ASP A 166 14.07 -8.84 10.52
C ASP A 166 12.78 -8.03 10.37
N GLU A 167 12.42 -7.27 11.41
CA GLU A 167 11.33 -6.30 11.32
C GLU A 167 11.76 -5.14 10.40
N LEU A 168 11.36 -5.20 9.13
CA LEU A 168 11.37 -4.04 8.24
C LEU A 168 10.45 -2.98 8.82
N ASN A 169 11.01 -1.90 9.35
CA ASN A 169 10.30 -0.76 9.91
C ASN A 169 10.53 0.44 8.98
N ILE A 170 9.44 0.95 8.41
CA ILE A 170 9.43 2.16 7.60
C ILE A 170 8.63 3.21 8.39
N ASP A 171 9.27 4.30 8.80
CA ASP A 171 8.62 5.44 9.47
C ASP A 171 8.92 6.73 8.71
N ASP A 172 8.04 7.10 7.76
CA ASP A 172 8.32 8.21 6.84
C ASP A 172 7.10 9.09 6.46
N ARG A 173 7.29 10.25 5.84
CA ARG A 173 6.20 11.16 5.42
C ARG A 173 5.68 10.77 4.05
N TRP A 174 6.60 10.51 3.13
CA TRP A 174 6.32 10.21 1.73
C TRP A 174 7.49 9.37 1.20
N ILE A 175 7.34 8.05 1.23
CA ILE A 175 8.45 7.15 0.91
C ILE A 175 8.52 6.88 -0.58
N LEU A 176 7.37 6.72 -1.26
CA LEU A 176 7.33 6.13 -2.59
C LEU A 176 6.37 6.88 -3.51
N ASN A 177 6.89 7.28 -4.67
CA ASN A 177 6.12 7.81 -5.79
C ASN A 177 6.40 6.97 -7.05
N MET A 178 5.38 6.26 -7.54
CA MET A 178 5.52 5.37 -8.71
C MET A 178 4.62 5.79 -9.87
N SER A 179 5.15 5.67 -11.09
CA SER A 179 4.40 5.81 -12.33
C SER A 179 4.66 4.60 -13.23
N SER A 180 3.63 3.85 -13.63
CA SER A 180 3.74 2.52 -14.26
C SER A 180 4.41 1.48 -13.33
N GLY A 181 4.63 0.27 -13.84
CA GLY A 181 5.36 -0.81 -13.17
C GLY A 181 4.57 -1.57 -12.10
N ALA A 182 5.28 -2.14 -11.13
CA ALA A 182 4.71 -3.02 -10.11
C ALA A 182 5.26 -2.79 -8.70
N LEU A 183 4.38 -2.76 -7.71
CA LEU A 183 4.72 -2.72 -6.28
C LEU A 183 4.29 -4.03 -5.61
N ASN A 184 5.23 -4.80 -5.08
CA ASN A 184 4.97 -6.03 -4.34
C ASN A 184 5.29 -5.83 -2.87
N ILE A 185 4.30 -5.98 -1.99
CA ILE A 185 4.49 -5.86 -0.55
C ILE A 185 4.27 -7.23 0.10
N VAL A 186 5.30 -7.69 0.81
CA VAL A 186 5.36 -9.01 1.45
C VAL A 186 5.32 -8.90 2.96
N SER A 187 6.15 -8.06 3.55
CA SER A 187 6.29 -7.92 5.00
C SER A 187 6.75 -6.52 5.38
N GLY A 188 6.70 -6.21 6.68
CA GLY A 188 7.18 -4.96 7.25
C GLY A 188 6.14 -4.19 8.06
N ASN A 189 6.58 -3.48 9.09
CA ASN A 189 5.80 -2.50 9.82
C ASN A 189 5.97 -1.13 9.16
N ILE A 190 4.92 -0.68 8.50
CA ILE A 190 4.90 0.49 7.63
C ILE A 190 4.04 1.55 8.30
N LYS A 191 4.66 2.67 8.65
CA LYS A 191 4.05 3.77 9.39
C LYS A 191 4.41 5.09 8.72
N ALA A 192 3.45 6.03 8.74
CA ALA A 192 3.74 7.40 8.37
C ALA A 192 3.87 8.30 9.61
N ASN A 193 4.70 9.33 9.49
CA ASN A 193 4.86 10.39 10.50
C ASN A 193 4.26 11.74 10.07
N SER A 194 3.59 11.80 8.91
CA SER A 194 2.63 12.85 8.54
C SER A 194 1.48 12.21 7.77
N THR A 195 0.31 12.87 7.81
CA THR A 195 -0.88 12.47 7.08
C THR A 195 -1.23 13.40 5.92
N ASP A 196 -0.50 14.52 5.76
CA ASP A 196 -0.79 15.55 4.75
C ASP A 196 -0.57 15.03 3.32
N GLN A 197 0.36 14.11 3.16
CA GLN A 197 0.64 13.41 1.91
C GLN A 197 0.51 11.90 2.12
N ALA A 198 0.15 11.19 1.05
CA ALA A 198 0.06 9.74 1.13
C ALA A 198 1.46 9.12 1.22
N LEU A 199 1.62 8.11 2.07
CA LEU A 199 2.92 7.44 2.23
C LEU A 199 3.42 6.85 0.90
N ILE A 200 2.50 6.24 0.14
CA ILE A 200 2.73 5.64 -1.17
C ILE A 200 1.74 6.26 -2.17
N THR A 201 2.27 6.94 -3.18
CA THR A 201 1.50 7.51 -4.30
C THR A 201 1.83 6.75 -5.58
N THR A 202 0.81 6.38 -6.34
CA THR A 202 0.99 5.59 -7.58
C THR A 202 0.07 6.07 -8.70
N TYR A 203 0.57 5.99 -9.94
CA TYR A 203 -0.18 6.24 -11.17
C TYR A 203 0.04 5.12 -12.18
N GLY A 204 -1.02 4.44 -12.63
CA GLY A 204 -0.92 3.35 -13.60
C GLY A 204 -0.14 2.11 -13.12
N THR A 205 0.04 1.95 -11.81
CA THR A 205 0.86 0.89 -11.21
C THR A 205 0.02 -0.32 -10.80
N LEU A 206 0.60 -1.52 -10.91
CA LEU A 206 0.06 -2.74 -10.29
C LEU A 206 0.61 -2.93 -8.88
N ILE A 207 -0.24 -2.79 -7.86
CA ILE A 207 0.10 -3.04 -6.47
C ILE A 207 -0.40 -4.43 -6.06
N THR A 208 0.47 -5.25 -5.47
CA THR A 208 0.12 -6.55 -4.92
C THR A 208 0.59 -6.67 -3.47
N ILE A 209 -0.35 -6.83 -2.55
CA ILE A 209 -0.08 -7.26 -1.18
C ILE A 209 -0.33 -8.76 -1.12
N VAL A 210 0.75 -9.52 -1.06
CA VAL A 210 0.72 -10.97 -1.34
C VAL A 210 -0.05 -11.74 -0.27
N LYS A 211 -0.43 -12.98 -0.61
CA LYS A 211 -1.11 -13.86 0.33
C LYS A 211 -0.20 -14.16 1.52
N ARG A 212 -0.76 -14.14 2.75
CA ARG A 212 0.00 -14.27 4.00
C ARG A 212 1.04 -13.18 4.21
N ALA A 213 0.93 -12.04 3.52
CA ALA A 213 1.75 -10.89 3.83
C ALA A 213 1.62 -10.54 5.32
N THR A 214 2.76 -10.38 5.99
CA THR A 214 2.85 -9.96 7.39
C THR A 214 3.01 -8.45 7.52
N ALA A 215 2.83 -7.72 6.42
CA ALA A 215 2.90 -6.27 6.41
C ALA A 215 1.82 -5.67 7.34
N ILE A 216 2.22 -4.71 8.18
CA ILE A 216 1.36 -4.00 9.11
C ILE A 216 1.40 -2.50 8.77
N PHE A 217 0.26 -1.92 8.43
CA PHE A 217 0.12 -0.49 8.16
C PHE A 217 -0.57 0.17 9.35
N THR A 218 0.07 1.13 10.02
CA THR A 218 -0.45 1.71 11.28
C THR A 218 -0.90 3.17 11.20
N THR A 219 -1.03 3.72 10.00
CA THR A 219 -1.33 5.14 9.73
C THR A 219 -2.53 5.32 8.80
N SER A 220 -3.12 6.53 8.77
CA SER A 220 -4.03 6.95 7.69
C SER A 220 -3.26 7.41 6.47
N ASN A 221 -3.96 7.58 5.33
CA ASN A 221 -3.38 8.06 4.08
C ASN A 221 -2.17 7.22 3.62
N VAL A 222 -2.30 5.89 3.65
CA VAL A 222 -1.19 5.00 3.28
C VAL A 222 -1.03 4.99 1.76
N PHE A 223 -2.13 4.76 1.04
CA PHE A 223 -2.12 4.61 -0.41
C PHE A 223 -2.99 5.68 -1.06
N ASN A 224 -2.42 6.37 -2.05
CA ASN A 224 -3.14 7.18 -3.02
C ASN A 224 -2.86 6.63 -4.43
N ILE A 225 -3.89 6.08 -5.08
CA ILE A 225 -3.77 5.28 -6.29
C ILE A 225 -4.60 5.93 -7.40
N SER A 226 -3.97 6.19 -8.55
CA SER A 226 -4.64 6.71 -9.73
C SER A 226 -4.44 5.77 -10.93
N GLU A 227 -5.50 5.44 -11.67
CA GLU A 227 -5.44 4.65 -12.93
C GLU A 227 -4.77 3.25 -12.83
N GLY A 228 -4.58 2.73 -11.61
CA GLY A 228 -3.87 1.47 -11.35
C GLY A 228 -4.77 0.33 -10.86
N ILE A 229 -4.13 -0.77 -10.46
CA ILE A 229 -4.78 -1.94 -9.87
C ILE A 229 -4.11 -2.25 -8.54
N MET A 230 -4.89 -2.43 -7.47
CA MET A 230 -4.42 -2.90 -6.18
C MET A 230 -5.08 -4.23 -5.81
N ASN A 231 -4.27 -5.27 -5.68
CA ASN A 231 -4.68 -6.61 -5.26
C ASN A 231 -4.21 -6.89 -3.84
N ILE A 232 -5.15 -7.11 -2.93
CA ILE A 232 -4.91 -7.34 -1.50
C ILE A 232 -5.30 -8.79 -1.16
N GLN A 233 -4.30 -9.59 -0.79
CA GLN A 233 -4.48 -10.99 -0.39
C GLN A 233 -4.07 -11.25 1.08
N GLY A 234 -3.44 -10.27 1.73
CA GLY A 234 -2.92 -10.35 3.09
C GLY A 234 -2.69 -8.97 3.71
N GLY A 235 -1.91 -8.92 4.79
CA GLY A 235 -1.59 -7.67 5.50
C GLY A 235 -2.59 -7.28 6.58
N THR A 236 -2.12 -6.46 7.52
CA THR A 236 -2.90 -5.89 8.62
C THR A 236 -2.88 -4.38 8.53
N PHE A 237 -4.03 -3.76 8.64
CA PHE A 237 -4.28 -2.36 8.35
C PHE A 237 -4.96 -1.75 9.57
N ILE A 238 -4.28 -0.89 10.32
CA ILE A 238 -4.74 -0.35 11.60
C ILE A 238 -4.64 1.16 11.56
N GLN A 239 -5.75 1.88 11.66
CA GLN A 239 -5.71 3.34 11.79
C GLN A 239 -6.95 3.88 12.50
N ASN A 240 -6.81 4.96 13.27
CA ASN A 240 -7.92 5.53 14.05
C ASN A 240 -8.33 6.95 13.61
N SER A 241 -7.67 7.51 12.58
CA SER A 241 -8.00 8.83 12.03
C SER A 241 -9.29 8.81 11.20
N THR A 242 -10.07 9.88 11.35
CA THR A 242 -11.27 10.14 10.55
C THR A 242 -11.06 11.25 9.52
N GLU A 243 -9.84 11.77 9.40
CA GLU A 243 -9.52 12.88 8.49
C GLU A 243 -9.23 12.39 7.08
N HIS A 244 -8.54 11.25 6.97
CA HIS A 244 -8.17 10.65 5.70
C HIS A 244 -8.47 9.15 5.70
N ALA A 245 -8.90 8.64 4.55
CA ALA A 245 -8.99 7.21 4.31
C ALA A 245 -7.59 6.57 4.37
N MET A 246 -7.53 5.28 4.69
CA MET A 246 -6.28 4.53 4.60
C MET A 246 -5.86 4.30 3.14
N ILE A 247 -6.83 3.99 2.28
CA ILE A 247 -6.65 3.83 0.84
C ILE A 247 -7.59 4.78 0.12
N THR A 248 -7.03 5.64 -0.72
CA THR A 248 -7.76 6.43 -1.70
C THR A 248 -7.43 5.91 -3.09
N ALA A 249 -8.46 5.61 -3.88
CA ALA A 249 -8.33 5.08 -5.23
C ALA A 249 -9.20 5.88 -6.21
N THR A 250 -8.58 6.47 -7.23
CA THR A 250 -9.25 7.28 -8.27
C THR A 250 -9.03 6.65 -9.63
N ASN A 251 -10.09 6.40 -10.40
CA ASN A 251 -9.99 5.70 -11.70
C ASN A 251 -9.24 4.35 -11.61
N ALA A 252 -9.25 3.74 -10.42
CA ALA A 252 -8.44 2.56 -10.11
C ALA A 252 -9.31 1.40 -9.65
N THR A 253 -8.75 0.18 -9.71
CA THR A 253 -9.42 -1.03 -9.24
C THR A 253 -8.75 -1.55 -7.98
N VAL A 254 -9.50 -1.66 -6.88
CA VAL A 254 -9.03 -2.26 -5.63
C VAL A 254 -9.76 -3.58 -5.41
N THR A 255 -9.02 -4.67 -5.23
CA THR A 255 -9.58 -6.01 -5.05
C THR A 255 -9.02 -6.68 -3.80
N PHE A 256 -9.89 -7.07 -2.88
CA PHE A 256 -9.61 -8.02 -1.82
C PHE A 256 -10.00 -9.41 -2.28
N GLY A 257 -9.01 -10.30 -2.45
CA GLY A 257 -9.23 -11.62 -3.03
C GLY A 257 -10.14 -12.53 -2.21
N GLU A 258 -10.70 -13.56 -2.85
CA GLU A 258 -11.64 -14.51 -2.23
C GLU A 258 -11.07 -15.18 -0.97
N ASN A 259 -9.77 -15.52 -1.00
CA ASN A 259 -9.06 -16.13 0.12
C ASN A 259 -8.17 -15.13 0.87
N SER A 260 -8.51 -13.84 0.81
CA SER A 260 -7.72 -12.81 1.47
C SER A 260 -7.71 -13.03 2.99
N THR A 261 -6.51 -13.04 3.56
CA THR A 261 -6.31 -13.04 5.01
C THR A 261 -6.14 -11.64 5.56
N SER A 262 -6.48 -10.61 4.79
CA SER A 262 -6.31 -9.21 5.16
C SER A 262 -7.17 -8.84 6.36
N ILE A 263 -6.60 -8.09 7.30
CA ILE A 263 -7.30 -7.55 8.47
C ILE A 263 -7.32 -6.03 8.35
N PHE A 264 -8.52 -5.44 8.27
CA PHE A 264 -8.74 -4.00 8.29
C PHE A 264 -9.36 -3.57 9.62
N LYS A 265 -8.69 -2.70 10.34
CA LYS A 265 -9.09 -2.09 11.61
C LYS A 265 -8.95 -0.58 11.47
N ALA A 266 -9.89 0.04 10.79
CA ALA A 266 -9.82 1.45 10.46
C ALA A 266 -10.95 2.23 11.15
N ALA A 267 -10.70 3.49 11.49
CA ALA A 267 -11.70 4.55 11.26
C ALA A 267 -11.84 4.65 9.73
N TRP A 268 -11.68 5.73 9.00
CA TRP A 268 -11.95 5.69 7.56
C TRP A 268 -11.07 4.70 6.73
N GLY A 269 -11.66 3.63 6.19
CA GLY A 269 -10.93 2.55 5.51
C GLY A 269 -10.60 2.86 4.05
N LEU A 270 -11.65 2.94 3.22
CA LEU A 270 -11.54 3.03 1.77
C LEU A 270 -12.29 4.27 1.25
N ASN A 271 -11.68 4.98 0.32
CA ASN A 271 -12.32 6.05 -0.47
C ASN A 271 -12.08 5.78 -1.96
N VAL A 272 -13.13 5.44 -2.71
CA VAL A 272 -13.02 5.04 -4.12
C VAL A 272 -13.80 6.01 -5.01
N ILE A 273 -13.14 6.58 -6.00
CA ILE A 273 -13.70 7.62 -6.89
C ILE A 273 -13.56 7.13 -8.33
N GLN A 274 -14.66 7.05 -9.09
CA GLN A 274 -14.65 6.72 -10.52
C GLN A 274 -13.92 5.40 -10.87
N GLY A 275 -14.01 4.39 -10.00
CA GLY A 275 -13.27 3.13 -10.14
C GLY A 275 -14.06 1.91 -9.72
N ASN A 276 -13.33 0.82 -9.44
CA ASN A 276 -13.92 -0.44 -9.00
C ASN A 276 -13.39 -0.84 -7.61
N LEU A 277 -14.28 -1.26 -6.73
CA LEU A 277 -13.94 -1.88 -5.45
C LEU A 277 -14.56 -3.28 -5.38
N ASN A 278 -13.71 -4.29 -5.24
CA ASN A 278 -14.14 -5.67 -5.08
C ASN A 278 -13.69 -6.18 -3.71
N ILE A 279 -14.61 -6.60 -2.86
CA ILE A 279 -14.30 -7.20 -1.56
C ILE A 279 -14.86 -8.61 -1.48
N PHE A 280 -14.03 -9.61 -1.78
CA PHE A 280 -14.45 -11.01 -1.77
C PHE A 280 -14.02 -11.77 -0.50
N GLY A 281 -13.07 -11.24 0.26
CA GLY A 281 -12.58 -11.85 1.50
C GLY A 281 -11.99 -10.83 2.47
N GLY A 282 -11.52 -11.30 3.62
CA GLY A 282 -10.92 -10.48 4.68
C GLY A 282 -11.85 -10.19 5.87
N ILE A 283 -11.25 -9.64 6.93
CA ILE A 283 -11.92 -9.24 8.16
C ILE A 283 -11.80 -7.73 8.31
N PHE A 284 -12.94 -7.05 8.38
CA PHE A 284 -13.02 -5.60 8.53
C PHE A 284 -13.69 -5.26 9.85
N THR A 285 -13.05 -4.42 10.66
CA THR A 285 -13.55 -3.89 11.93
C THR A 285 -13.44 -2.39 11.92
N TYR A 286 -14.55 -1.70 12.15
CA TYR A 286 -14.67 -0.25 12.02
C TYR A 286 -15.31 0.36 13.26
N LYS A 287 -14.77 1.49 13.70
CA LYS A 287 -15.21 2.16 14.94
C LYS A 287 -15.78 3.56 14.76
N SER A 288 -15.61 4.21 13.60
CA SER A 288 -16.07 5.59 13.43
C SER A 288 -17.59 5.66 13.19
N ILE A 289 -18.18 6.80 13.53
CA ILE A 289 -19.58 7.15 13.23
C ILE A 289 -19.68 8.32 12.24
N LYS A 290 -18.54 8.90 11.85
CA LYS A 290 -18.48 10.11 11.00
C LYS A 290 -18.47 9.77 9.51
N HIS A 291 -17.76 8.71 9.14
CA HIS A 291 -17.62 8.24 7.76
C HIS A 291 -18.07 6.79 7.64
N GLY A 292 -18.40 6.34 6.43
CA GLY A 292 -18.52 4.91 6.13
C GLY A 292 -17.14 4.25 6.11
N MET A 293 -17.08 2.95 6.43
CA MET A 293 -15.88 2.14 6.20
C MET A 293 -15.43 2.20 4.75
N VAL A 294 -16.40 2.11 3.85
CA VAL A 294 -16.25 2.34 2.43
C VAL A 294 -17.03 3.60 2.08
N THR A 295 -16.31 4.58 1.55
CA THR A 295 -16.90 5.69 0.81
C THR A 295 -16.62 5.44 -0.67
N ALA A 296 -17.66 5.51 -1.51
CA ALA A 296 -17.50 5.35 -2.94
C ALA A 296 -18.26 6.45 -3.68
N THR A 297 -17.66 7.06 -4.69
CA THR A 297 -18.27 8.11 -5.51
C THR A 297 -18.11 7.81 -6.99
N ASP A 298 -19.21 7.80 -7.73
CA ASP A 298 -19.23 7.48 -9.17
C ASP A 298 -18.52 6.14 -9.49
N ALA A 299 -18.59 5.17 -8.57
CA ALA A 299 -17.81 3.94 -8.60
C ALA A 299 -18.69 2.68 -8.61
N MET A 300 -18.10 1.55 -9.01
CA MET A 300 -18.72 0.23 -8.91
C MET A 300 -18.13 -0.52 -7.70
N VAL A 301 -19.00 -0.95 -6.79
CA VAL A 301 -18.61 -1.69 -5.59
C VAL A 301 -19.24 -3.07 -5.62
N THR A 302 -18.46 -4.14 -5.44
CA THR A 302 -18.94 -5.52 -5.34
C THR A 302 -18.43 -6.16 -4.05
N ILE A 303 -19.35 -6.62 -3.20
CA ILE A 303 -19.06 -7.22 -1.89
C ILE A 303 -19.59 -8.66 -1.85
N GLY A 304 -18.68 -9.58 -1.56
CA GLY A 304 -18.94 -11.01 -1.50
C GLY A 304 -19.21 -11.65 -2.86
N ARG A 305 -18.92 -12.95 -2.95
CA ARG A 305 -19.39 -13.91 -3.99
C ARG A 305 -19.31 -15.31 -3.39
N LYS A 306 -18.41 -16.17 -3.86
CA LYS A 306 -18.19 -17.54 -3.35
C LYS A 306 -17.70 -17.55 -1.90
N THR A 307 -16.82 -16.61 -1.57
CA THR A 307 -16.34 -16.35 -0.22
C THR A 307 -17.00 -15.08 0.31
N THR A 308 -17.17 -15.03 1.63
CA THR A 308 -17.91 -13.95 2.29
C THR A 308 -16.98 -13.15 3.21
N PRO A 309 -16.78 -11.85 2.97
CA PRO A 309 -16.05 -11.02 3.91
C PRO A 309 -16.84 -10.89 5.21
N THR A 310 -16.13 -10.67 6.32
CA THR A 310 -16.76 -10.28 7.60
C THR A 310 -16.50 -8.81 7.85
N MET A 311 -17.56 -8.03 8.04
CA MET A 311 -17.48 -6.59 8.28
C MET A 311 -18.22 -6.23 9.55
N THR A 312 -17.52 -5.64 10.52
CA THR A 312 -18.09 -5.21 11.79
C THR A 312 -17.98 -3.71 11.90
N GLY A 313 -19.08 -2.97 11.95
CA GLY A 313 -19.02 -1.52 11.99
C GLY A 313 -20.37 -0.82 12.18
N PHE A 314 -20.29 0.45 12.57
CA PHE A 314 -21.45 1.33 12.71
C PHE A 314 -21.94 1.84 11.36
N ASN A 315 -21.08 2.51 10.59
CA ASN A 315 -21.39 2.92 9.22
C ASN A 315 -20.51 2.10 8.26
N LEU A 316 -21.11 1.20 7.50
CA LEU A 316 -20.33 0.33 6.60
C LEU A 316 -20.10 0.98 5.25
N PHE A 317 -21.16 1.51 4.66
CA PHE A 317 -21.13 2.02 3.29
C PHE A 317 -21.74 3.41 3.23
N ASN A 318 -21.04 4.29 2.52
CA ASN A 318 -21.52 5.58 2.06
C ASN A 318 -21.26 5.68 0.56
N ILE A 319 -22.29 5.39 -0.24
CA ILE A 319 -22.18 5.31 -1.70
C ILE A 319 -22.90 6.51 -2.31
N LEU A 320 -22.18 7.30 -3.11
CA LEU A 320 -22.71 8.50 -3.77
C LEU A 320 -22.52 8.38 -5.27
N ARG A 321 -23.60 8.18 -6.03
CA ARG A 321 -23.56 7.95 -7.47
C ARG A 321 -22.76 6.68 -7.85
N GLY A 322 -23.22 5.95 -8.86
CA GLY A 322 -22.62 4.67 -9.25
C GLY A 322 -23.45 3.46 -8.82
N THR A 323 -22.79 2.34 -8.51
CA THR A 323 -23.48 1.06 -8.24
C THR A 323 -22.80 0.26 -7.14
N ILE A 324 -23.59 -0.37 -6.26
CA ILE A 324 -23.13 -1.33 -5.27
C ILE A 324 -23.89 -2.66 -5.36
N TYR A 325 -23.14 -3.76 -5.37
CA TYR A 325 -23.63 -5.12 -5.28
C TYR A 325 -23.14 -5.72 -3.95
N ILE A 326 -24.06 -6.03 -3.04
CA ILE A 326 -23.79 -6.79 -1.83
C ILE A 326 -24.36 -8.18 -2.02
N LEU A 327 -23.57 -9.04 -2.67
CA LEU A 327 -23.98 -10.39 -3.05
C LEU A 327 -23.86 -11.33 -1.83
N GLY A 328 -22.81 -11.17 -1.02
CA GLY A 328 -22.59 -11.98 0.18
C GLY A 328 -21.76 -11.23 1.23
N GLY A 329 -21.60 -11.86 2.40
CA GLY A 329 -20.87 -11.26 3.53
C GLY A 329 -21.61 -11.43 4.85
N THR A 330 -20.87 -11.33 5.95
CA THR A 330 -21.46 -11.19 7.30
C THR A 330 -21.19 -9.78 7.82
N PHE A 331 -22.25 -9.04 8.10
CA PHE A 331 -22.22 -7.66 8.53
C PHE A 331 -22.71 -7.56 9.97
N ASN A 332 -21.88 -7.06 10.88
CA ASN A 332 -22.19 -7.03 12.31
C ASN A 332 -22.08 -5.62 12.87
N LYS A 333 -22.88 -5.34 13.90
CA LYS A 333 -22.64 -4.22 14.80
C LYS A 333 -21.43 -4.51 15.70
N PRO A 334 -20.54 -3.53 15.96
CA PRO A 334 -19.53 -3.66 17.02
C PRO A 334 -20.19 -3.75 18.41
N SER A 335 -19.49 -4.34 19.39
CA SER A 335 -19.97 -4.50 20.78
C SER A 335 -20.08 -3.18 21.58
N SER A 336 -20.05 -2.03 20.91
CA SER A 336 -20.08 -0.69 21.50
C SER A 336 -21.52 -0.14 21.63
N LEU A 337 -21.69 0.79 22.57
CA LEU A 337 -22.94 1.49 22.85
C LEU A 337 -23.14 2.76 22.02
N GLU A 338 -22.17 3.18 21.20
CA GLU A 338 -22.20 4.48 20.51
C GLU A 338 -23.40 4.65 19.55
N LEU A 339 -23.72 3.63 18.77
CA LEU A 339 -24.96 3.60 17.97
C LEU A 339 -25.76 2.34 18.24
N ASN A 340 -27.06 2.40 17.99
CA ASN A 340 -27.95 1.28 18.23
C ASN A 340 -27.67 0.07 17.33
N GLY A 341 -27.16 0.28 16.11
CA GLY A 341 -26.86 -0.77 15.14
C GLY A 341 -26.04 -0.30 13.94
N THR A 342 -25.86 -1.21 12.99
CA THR A 342 -25.18 -0.95 11.71
C THR A 342 -26.06 -0.16 10.74
N ARG A 343 -25.43 0.69 9.93
CA ARG A 343 -26.05 1.66 9.03
C ARG A 343 -25.42 1.59 7.63
N ILE A 344 -26.27 1.73 6.62
CA ILE A 344 -25.89 1.83 5.20
C ILE A 344 -26.57 3.06 4.61
N SER A 345 -25.80 3.86 3.88
CA SER A 345 -26.31 5.03 3.14
C SER A 345 -25.92 4.95 1.67
N ILE A 346 -26.91 5.11 0.81
CA ILE A 346 -26.74 5.09 -0.65
C ILE A 346 -27.53 6.25 -1.23
N THR A 347 -26.87 7.08 -2.03
CA THR A 347 -27.42 8.31 -2.60
C THR A 347 -27.16 8.36 -4.10
N ASP A 348 -28.21 8.54 -4.90
CA ASP A 348 -28.18 8.63 -6.37
C ASP A 348 -27.47 7.46 -7.04
N ALA A 349 -27.51 6.28 -6.41
CA ALA A 349 -26.78 5.10 -6.84
C ALA A 349 -27.71 3.88 -6.92
N ASN A 350 -27.30 2.91 -7.72
CA ASN A 350 -27.96 1.62 -7.81
C ASN A 350 -27.43 0.67 -6.74
N ALA A 351 -28.30 -0.08 -6.10
CA ALA A 351 -27.93 -1.02 -5.05
C ALA A 351 -28.62 -2.36 -5.24
N THR A 352 -27.86 -3.44 -5.12
CA THR A 352 -28.38 -4.81 -5.18
C THR A 352 -27.94 -5.58 -3.95
N PHE A 353 -28.88 -6.22 -3.26
CA PHE A 353 -28.64 -7.07 -2.10
C PHE A 353 -29.05 -8.51 -2.42
N GLY A 354 -28.08 -9.43 -2.35
CA GLY A 354 -28.21 -10.81 -2.79
C GLY A 354 -27.87 -11.00 -4.28
N ASP A 355 -27.69 -12.26 -4.68
CA ASP A 355 -27.45 -12.67 -6.06
C ASP A 355 -28.69 -13.37 -6.64
N GLU A 356 -29.19 -12.89 -7.77
CA GLU A 356 -30.34 -13.49 -8.46
C GLU A 356 -29.99 -14.85 -9.10
N ASN A 357 -28.70 -15.10 -9.36
CA ASN A 357 -28.21 -16.29 -10.04
C ASN A 357 -27.68 -17.36 -9.07
N ASP A 358 -27.43 -17.02 -7.80
CA ASP A 358 -26.93 -17.95 -6.79
C ASP A 358 -27.58 -17.73 -5.41
N ALA A 359 -28.62 -18.51 -5.13
CA ALA A 359 -29.33 -18.44 -3.86
C ALA A 359 -28.51 -18.91 -2.63
N ASN A 360 -27.33 -19.53 -2.83
CA ASN A 360 -26.47 -19.97 -1.72
C ASN A 360 -25.54 -18.86 -1.23
N VAL A 361 -25.36 -17.82 -2.03
CA VAL A 361 -24.59 -16.63 -1.67
C VAL A 361 -25.58 -15.57 -1.20
N THR A 362 -25.67 -15.40 0.12
CA THR A 362 -26.62 -14.46 0.73
C THR A 362 -25.92 -13.54 1.70
N PRO A 363 -26.20 -12.22 1.70
CA PRO A 363 -25.67 -11.33 2.71
C PRO A 363 -26.41 -11.54 4.04
N ILE A 364 -25.66 -11.52 5.14
CA ILE A 364 -26.19 -11.69 6.50
C ILE A 364 -25.92 -10.40 7.27
N PHE A 365 -26.97 -9.67 7.63
CA PHE A 365 -26.90 -8.46 8.45
C PHE A 365 -27.36 -8.76 9.87
N ASN A 366 -26.49 -8.51 10.86
CA ASN A 366 -26.76 -8.73 12.26
C ASN A 366 -26.73 -7.40 13.03
N ASN A 367 -27.77 -7.16 13.83
CA ASN A 367 -27.95 -5.95 14.62
C ASN A 367 -27.95 -4.68 13.75
N ILE A 368 -28.71 -4.73 12.67
CA ILE A 368 -28.88 -3.60 11.76
C ILE A 368 -29.88 -2.57 12.30
N ASP A 369 -29.52 -1.29 12.29
CA ASP A 369 -30.38 -0.17 12.74
C ASP A 369 -31.18 0.39 11.56
N TYR A 370 -30.49 0.89 10.54
CA TYR A 370 -31.19 1.46 9.39
C TYR A 370 -30.46 1.33 8.05
N PHE A 371 -31.25 1.27 6.99
CA PHE A 371 -30.85 1.58 5.62
C PHE A 371 -31.43 2.93 5.20
N ASN A 372 -30.59 3.77 4.60
CA ASN A 372 -30.98 5.07 4.07
C ASN A 372 -30.68 5.13 2.57
N PHE A 373 -31.74 5.24 1.79
CA PHE A 373 -31.70 5.34 0.33
C PHE A 373 -32.27 6.69 -0.10
N THR A 374 -31.53 7.42 -0.92
CA THR A 374 -31.93 8.70 -1.50
C THR A 374 -31.68 8.65 -3.00
N GLY A 375 -32.72 8.75 -3.84
CA GLY A 375 -32.58 8.59 -5.29
C GLY A 375 -32.16 7.17 -5.72
N GLY A 376 -31.97 6.96 -7.02
CA GLY A 376 -31.49 5.68 -7.58
C GLY A 376 -32.47 4.50 -7.49
N ARG A 377 -31.95 3.29 -7.69
CA ARG A 377 -32.73 2.04 -7.68
C ARG A 377 -32.12 1.00 -6.74
N VAL A 378 -32.96 0.36 -5.94
CA VAL A 378 -32.55 -0.62 -4.94
C VAL A 378 -33.30 -1.93 -5.15
N TRP A 379 -32.56 -3.02 -5.26
CA TRP A 379 -33.09 -4.38 -5.37
C TRP A 379 -32.67 -5.23 -4.18
N PHE A 380 -33.64 -5.88 -3.56
CA PHE A 380 -33.45 -6.91 -2.55
C PHE A 380 -33.87 -8.26 -3.13
N TYR A 381 -32.91 -9.10 -3.52
CA TYR A 381 -33.14 -10.44 -4.06
C TYR A 381 -33.10 -11.51 -2.97
N SER A 382 -32.10 -11.44 -2.11
CA SER A 382 -31.88 -12.41 -1.03
C SER A 382 -31.10 -11.80 0.12
N GLY A 383 -31.08 -12.47 1.26
CA GLY A 383 -30.34 -12.05 2.45
C GLY A 383 -31.05 -12.40 3.75
N GLN A 384 -30.29 -12.35 4.84
CA GLN A 384 -30.78 -12.49 6.21
C GLN A 384 -30.60 -11.15 6.92
N TYR A 385 -31.68 -10.62 7.49
CA TYR A 385 -31.69 -9.28 8.09
C TYR A 385 -32.15 -9.39 9.54
N HIS A 386 -31.21 -9.50 10.47
CA HIS A 386 -31.47 -9.53 11.91
C HIS A 386 -31.35 -8.11 12.46
N GLY A 387 -32.49 -7.44 12.63
CA GLY A 387 -32.55 -6.08 13.16
C GLY A 387 -32.09 -5.97 14.62
N ILE A 388 -31.83 -4.74 15.05
CA ILE A 388 -31.68 -4.42 16.49
C ILE A 388 -33.01 -4.67 17.23
N LYS A 389 -32.95 -4.85 18.55
CA LYS A 389 -34.15 -5.11 19.38
C LYS A 389 -35.23 -4.03 19.26
N SER A 390 -34.85 -2.78 19.00
CA SER A 390 -35.79 -1.67 18.79
C SER A 390 -36.38 -1.60 17.37
N GLY A 391 -36.06 -2.57 16.51
CA GLY A 391 -36.51 -2.64 15.12
C GLY A 391 -35.47 -2.19 14.10
N PHE A 392 -35.52 -2.79 12.91
CA PHE A 392 -34.76 -2.41 11.72
C PHE A 392 -35.59 -1.50 10.83
N ARG A 393 -35.02 -0.40 10.35
CA ARG A 393 -35.73 0.60 9.52
C ARG A 393 -35.14 0.70 8.12
N ILE A 394 -36.01 0.81 7.12
CA ILE A 394 -35.63 1.24 5.77
C ILE A 394 -36.25 2.62 5.54
N LYS A 395 -35.39 3.63 5.34
CA LYS A 395 -35.76 4.96 4.87
C LYS A 395 -35.43 5.05 3.39
N SER A 396 -36.42 5.41 2.60
CA SER A 396 -36.27 5.66 1.17
C SER A 396 -36.90 7.00 0.82
N PHE A 397 -36.17 7.83 0.08
CA PHE A 397 -36.61 9.11 -0.44
C PHE A 397 -36.24 9.19 -1.92
N GLU A 398 -37.22 9.36 -2.80
CA GLU A 398 -37.01 9.40 -4.27
C GLU A 398 -36.29 8.17 -4.88
N SER A 399 -36.13 7.08 -4.12
CA SER A 399 -35.55 5.83 -4.61
C SER A 399 -36.64 4.85 -5.06
N GLN A 400 -36.35 4.08 -6.10
CA GLN A 400 -37.17 2.93 -6.50
C GLN A 400 -36.74 1.70 -5.71
N LEU A 401 -37.60 1.20 -4.82
CA LEU A 401 -37.36 -0.03 -4.06
C LEU A 401 -38.06 -1.23 -4.70
N THR A 402 -37.32 -2.29 -4.98
CA THR A 402 -37.83 -3.57 -5.46
C THR A 402 -37.44 -4.68 -4.50
N PHE A 403 -38.41 -5.52 -4.14
CA PHE A 403 -38.21 -6.72 -3.35
C PHE A 403 -38.60 -7.91 -4.22
N ASP A 404 -37.62 -8.70 -4.64
CA ASP A 404 -37.80 -9.86 -5.50
C ASP A 404 -37.26 -11.11 -4.78
N GLY A 405 -37.85 -12.28 -4.99
CA GLY A 405 -37.39 -13.52 -4.38
C GLY A 405 -37.86 -13.82 -2.94
N LYS A 406 -37.50 -15.03 -2.48
CA LYS A 406 -37.83 -15.59 -1.15
C LYS A 406 -37.03 -14.86 -0.06
N LEU A 407 -37.38 -13.62 0.23
CA LEU A 407 -36.95 -12.99 1.48
C LEU A 407 -37.36 -13.95 2.61
N ARG A 408 -36.40 -14.52 3.33
CA ARG A 408 -36.68 -14.95 4.70
C ARG A 408 -36.94 -13.65 5.44
N GLN A 409 -38.21 -13.25 5.43
CA GLN A 409 -38.60 -11.92 5.84
C GLN A 409 -37.98 -11.66 7.22
N PRO A 410 -37.28 -10.52 7.41
CA PRO A 410 -37.03 -10.05 8.76
C PRO A 410 -38.36 -10.07 9.52
N GLU A 411 -38.32 -10.26 10.84
CA GLU A 411 -39.44 -9.83 11.69
C GLU A 411 -39.58 -8.30 11.49
N LEU A 412 -40.34 -7.92 10.47
CA LEU A 412 -40.42 -6.57 9.92
C LEU A 412 -41.20 -5.70 10.90
N TYR A 413 -40.53 -4.69 11.46
CA TYR A 413 -41.18 -3.56 12.10
C TYR A 413 -40.83 -2.27 11.34
N GLN A 414 -41.84 -1.71 10.66
CA GLN A 414 -41.89 -0.39 10.01
C GLN A 414 -40.93 -0.15 8.82
N ILE A 415 -41.44 -0.32 7.60
CA ILE A 415 -40.94 0.36 6.40
C ILE A 415 -41.56 1.77 6.39
N GLN A 416 -40.76 2.82 6.56
CA GLN A 416 -41.22 4.20 6.40
C GLN A 416 -40.80 4.69 5.00
N ALA A 417 -41.64 4.42 4.01
CA ALA A 417 -41.50 5.04 2.69
C ALA A 417 -42.11 6.44 2.74
N ILE A 418 -41.28 7.48 2.69
CA ILE A 418 -41.76 8.86 2.58
C ILE A 418 -41.86 9.16 1.09
N LYS A 419 -43.06 9.01 0.51
CA LYS A 419 -43.38 9.54 -0.82
C LYS A 419 -43.80 11.00 -0.66
N GLN A 420 -43.27 11.90 -1.47
CA GLN A 420 -43.90 13.20 -1.72
C GLN A 420 -44.96 13.00 -2.82
N ASP A 421 -46.14 13.58 -2.59
CA ASP A 421 -47.27 13.62 -3.52
C ASP A 421 -46.95 14.42 -4.79
#